data_AF-A0A1E4K294-F1
#
_entry.id   AF-A0A1E4K294-F1
#
_cell.length_a   1.000
_cell.length_b   1.000
_cell.length_c   1.000
_cell.angle_alpha   90.00
_cell.angle_beta   90.00
_cell.angle_gamma   90.00
#
_symmetry.space_group_name_H-M   'P 1'
#
loop_
_entity.id
_entity.type
_entity.pdbx_description
1 polymer ?
#
loop_
_entity_poly.entity_id
_entity_poly.type
_entity_poly.pdbx_seq_one_letter_code
_entity_poly.pdbx_strand_id
1 'polypeptide(L)' 'MKSLHHLVLGVALAAAAMLPTAALAQVPPHQPGTICFTPQFWCWMPYPGVPGQPCYCMTQWGQIPGVLG' A
#
# COMPACT_ATOMS: atom_id res chain seq x y z
N MET A 1 -29.47 -28.08 -13.45
CA MET A 1 -29.13 -26.68 -13.79
C MET A 1 -29.03 -25.74 -12.58
N LYS A 2 -29.84 -25.85 -11.51
CA LYS A 2 -29.75 -24.98 -10.30
C LYS A 2 -28.40 -25.03 -9.56
N SER A 3 -27.79 -26.21 -9.42
CA SER A 3 -26.51 -26.38 -8.70
C SER A 3 -25.31 -25.68 -9.38
N LEU A 4 -25.30 -25.63 -10.72
CA LEU A 4 -24.23 -24.97 -11.48
C LEU A 4 -24.20 -23.45 -11.25
N HIS A 5 -25.37 -22.82 -11.08
CA HIS A 5 -25.46 -21.37 -10.84
C HIS A 5 -24.90 -20.99 -9.47
N HIS A 6 -25.10 -21.81 -8.44
CA HIS A 6 -24.53 -21.59 -7.11
C HIS A 6 -23.01 -21.76 -7.10
N LEU A 7 -22.51 -22.76 -7.84
CA LEU A 7 -21.07 -22.98 -7.98
C LEU A 7 -20.39 -21.79 -8.67
N VAL A 8 -20.96 -21.32 -9.79
CA VAL A 8 -20.45 -20.17 -10.54
C VAL A 8 -20.49 -18.90 -9.69
N LEU A 9 -21.58 -18.65 -8.95
CA LEU A 9 -21.69 -17.50 -8.06
C LEU A 9 -20.67 -17.55 -6.92
N GLY A 10 -20.46 -18.72 -6.32
CA GLY A 10 -19.46 -18.92 -5.27
C GLY A 10 -18.03 -18.67 -5.75
N VAL A 11 -17.68 -19.16 -6.95
CA VAL A 11 -16.36 -18.92 -7.55
C VAL A 11 -16.15 -17.44 -7.88
N ALA A 12 -17.17 -16.77 -8.42
CA ALA A 12 -17.09 -15.34 -8.74
C ALA A 12 -16.88 -14.47 -7.48
N LEU A 13 -17.57 -14.77 -6.39
CA LEU A 13 -17.41 -14.08 -5.10
C LEU A 13 -16.02 -14.30 -4.50
N ALA A 14 -15.51 -15.53 -4.54
CA ALA A 14 -14.17 -15.84 -4.04
C ALA A 14 -13.08 -15.11 -4.85
N ALA A 15 -13.24 -15.02 -6.17
CA ALA A 15 -12.31 -14.28 -7.03
C ALA A 15 -12.33 -12.76 -6.74
N ALA A 16 -13.50 -12.17 -6.47
CA ALA A 16 -13.62 -10.76 -6.12
C ALA A 16 -12.95 -10.41 -4.78
N ALA A 17 -12.98 -11.33 -3.81
CA ALA A 17 -12.32 -11.15 -2.51
C ALA A 17 -10.78 -11.21 -2.59
N MET A 18 -10.22 -11.76 -3.68
CA MET A 18 -8.77 -11.83 -3.90
C MET A 18 -8.21 -10.64 -4.71
N LEU A 19 -9.05 -9.66 -5.05
CA LEU A 19 -8.56 -8.44 -5.68
C LEU A 19 -7.65 -7.68 -4.70
N PRO A 20 -6.45 -7.25 -5.11
CA PRO A 20 -5.56 -6.47 -4.26
C PRO A 20 -6.23 -5.14 -3.92
N THR A 21 -6.83 -5.07 -2.74
CA THR A 21 -7.26 -3.78 -2.19
C THR A 21 -5.99 -3.01 -1.87
N ALA A 22 -5.81 -1.84 -2.48
CA ALA A 22 -4.75 -0.94 -2.06
C ALA A 22 -4.93 -0.69 -0.56
N ALA A 23 -4.07 -1.28 0.26
CA ALA A 23 -4.00 -0.94 1.67
C ALA A 23 -3.44 0.48 1.72
N LEU A 24 -4.33 1.47 1.65
CA LEU A 24 -3.98 2.86 1.87
C LEU A 24 -3.62 2.98 3.34
N ALA A 25 -2.36 2.72 3.67
CA ALA A 25 -1.84 2.92 5.01
C ALA A 25 -2.18 4.36 5.40
N GLN A 26 -3.08 4.52 6.39
CA GLN A 26 -3.55 5.85 6.80
C GLN A 26 -2.35 6.66 7.27
N VAL A 27 -2.19 7.83 6.68
CA VAL A 27 -1.12 8.75 7.04
C VAL A 27 -1.69 9.79 8.00
N PRO A 28 -1.22 9.85 9.26
CA PRO A 28 -1.63 10.90 10.18
C PRO A 28 -1.24 12.29 9.65
N PRO A 29 -1.86 13.38 10.14
CA PRO A 29 -1.42 14.72 9.84
C PRO A 29 0.08 14.91 10.13
N HIS A 30 0.80 15.46 9.17
CA HIS A 30 2.25 15.61 9.23
C HIS A 30 2.73 16.84 8.47
N GLN A 31 3.97 17.25 8.72
CA GLN A 31 4.60 18.27 7.90
C GLN A 31 5.05 17.68 6.56
N PRO A 32 4.99 18.44 5.45
CA PRO A 32 5.50 17.98 4.16
C PRO A 32 6.97 17.54 4.25
N GLY A 33 7.31 16.49 3.52
CA GLY A 33 8.65 15.93 3.44
C GLY A 33 9.04 15.04 4.62
N THR A 34 8.13 14.74 5.55
CA THR A 34 8.42 13.89 6.74
C THR A 34 8.08 12.42 6.53
N ILE A 35 7.37 12.08 5.45
CA ILE A 35 7.00 10.70 5.13
C ILE A 35 7.66 10.25 3.84
N CYS A 36 8.19 9.03 3.85
CA CYS A 36 8.57 8.31 2.65
C CYS A 36 7.44 7.35 2.24
N PHE A 37 6.76 7.66 1.15
CA PHE A 37 5.69 6.83 0.58
C PHE A 37 6.28 5.74 -0.33
N THR A 38 5.94 4.48 -0.05
CA THR A 38 6.27 3.32 -0.90
C THR A 38 4.97 2.79 -1.56
N PRO A 39 5.04 1.81 -2.48
CA PRO A 39 3.82 1.31 -3.12
C PRO A 39 2.84 0.61 -2.17
N GLN A 40 3.30 0.09 -1.03
CA GLN A 40 2.46 -0.70 -0.10
C GLN A 40 2.35 -0.10 1.31
N PHE A 41 3.28 0.74 1.73
CA PHE A 41 3.32 1.32 3.07
C PHE A 41 4.05 2.67 3.08
N TRP A 42 4.22 3.26 4.25
CA TRP A 42 5.03 4.46 4.43
C TRP A 42 5.90 4.33 5.68
N CYS A 43 6.96 5.12 5.76
CA CYS A 43 7.78 5.25 6.97
C CYS A 43 8.10 6.72 7.25
N TRP A 44 8.32 7.03 8.53
CA TRP A 44 8.81 8.34 8.95
C TRP A 44 10.27 8.52 8.54
N MET A 45 10.56 9.70 8.00
CA MET A 45 11.93 10.10 7.75
C MET A 45 12.52 10.77 9.00
N PRO A 46 13.80 10.52 9.33
CA PRO A 46 14.44 11.13 10.49
C PRO A 46 14.58 12.64 10.36
N TYR A 47 14.61 13.15 9.13
CA TYR A 47 14.65 14.58 8.81
C TYR A 47 13.70 14.88 7.66
N PRO A 48 12.95 16.00 7.71
CA PRO A 48 12.13 16.42 6.58
C PRO A 48 13.01 16.76 5.38
N GLY A 49 12.58 16.33 4.19
CA GLY A 49 13.21 16.68 2.92
C GLY A 49 12.27 17.50 2.03
N VAL A 50 12.70 17.71 0.79
CA VAL A 50 11.84 18.34 -0.23
C VAL A 50 10.82 17.30 -0.71
N PRO A 51 9.50 17.57 -0.66
CA PRO A 51 8.49 16.67 -1.23
C PRO A 51 8.80 16.33 -2.70
N GLY A 52 8.54 15.10 -3.09
CA GLY A 52 8.83 14.56 -4.42
C GLY A 52 10.25 14.01 -4.61
N GLN A 53 11.16 14.18 -3.65
CA GLN A 53 12.50 13.61 -3.73
C GLN A 53 12.51 12.11 -3.41
N PRO A 54 13.46 11.35 -3.98
CA PRO A 54 13.65 9.93 -3.64
C PRO A 54 13.97 9.75 -2.16
N CYS A 55 13.41 8.71 -1.56
CA CYS A 55 13.71 8.28 -0.20
C CYS A 55 13.69 6.76 -0.09
N TYR A 56 14.10 6.24 1.07
CA TYR A 56 14.14 4.80 1.32
C TYR A 56 13.61 4.48 2.71
N CYS A 57 12.70 3.51 2.79
CA CYS A 57 12.29 2.91 4.04
C CYS A 57 13.20 1.74 4.41
N MET A 58 13.76 1.79 5.61
CA MET A 58 14.58 0.70 6.14
C MET A 58 13.66 -0.41 6.65
N THR A 59 13.82 -1.60 6.11
CA THR A 59 13.16 -2.81 6.60
C THR A 59 14.21 -3.84 6.99
N GLN A 60 13.77 -4.87 7.70
CA GLN A 60 14.57 -6.05 7.98
C GLN A 60 15.15 -6.71 6.71
N TRP A 61 14.49 -6.57 5.55
CA TRP A 61 14.93 -7.14 4.26
C TRP A 61 15.73 -6.16 3.40
N GLY A 62 16.02 -4.96 3.91
CA GLY A 62 16.75 -3.91 3.21
C GLY A 62 15.91 -2.67 2.92
N GLN A 63 16.43 -1.86 2.01
CA GLN A 63 15.85 -0.57 1.63
C GLN A 63 14.72 -0.74 0.61
N ILE A 64 13.55 -0.18 0.91
CA ILE A 64 12.44 -0.08 -0.03
C ILE A 64 12.40 1.34 -0.57
N PRO A 65 12.56 1.54 -1.89
CA PRO A 65 12.52 2.87 -2.49
C PRO A 65 11.11 3.48 -2.40
N GLY A 66 11.07 4.80 -2.24
CA GLY A 66 9.85 5.58 -2.16
C GLY A 66 10.05 7.03 -2.56
N VAL A 67 9.02 7.84 -2.31
CA VAL A 67 8.98 9.27 -2.62
C VAL A 67 8.55 10.05 -1.38
N LEU A 68 9.25 11.15 -1.09
CA LEU A 68 8.90 12.05 0.00
C LEU A 68 7.56 12.75 -0.27
N GLY A 69 6.68 12.77 0.73
CA GLY A 69 5.45 13.56 0.72
C GLY A 69 5.31 14.43 1.95
#